data_AF-A0A259RV46-F1
#
_entry.id   AF-A0A259RV46-F1
#
_cell.length_a   1.000
_cell.length_b   1.000
_cell.length_c   1.000
_cell.angle_alpha   90.00
_cell.angle_beta   90.00
_cell.angle_gamma   90.00
#
_symmetry.space_group_name_H-M   'P 1'
#
loop_
_entity.id
_entity.type
_entity.pdbx_description
1 polymer ?
#
loop_
_entity_poly.entity_id
_entity_poly.type
_entity_poly.pdbx_seq_one_letter_code
_entity_poly.pdbx_strand_id
1 'polypeptide(L)'
;LTVAISTLLLSYLVIFPTIIVLRKKYPDVPRPFRVPGGRAGLWICTVVIYAWVLLGAWVAVFPGTLETMLGVTYDFHDVWGVDRGTFETFTIGTLVVIALLALGGYLFERNRRRDTVARPSALDLELELAGD
;
A
#
# COMPACT_ATOMS: atom_id res chain seq x y z
N LEU A 1 14.87 7.43 12.46
CA LEU A 1 13.82 8.25 11.80
C LEU A 1 13.55 7.77 10.37
N THR A 2 14.58 7.59 9.54
CA THR A 2 14.47 7.23 8.11
C THR A 2 13.68 5.95 7.83
N VAL A 3 13.91 4.88 8.61
CA VAL A 3 13.19 3.60 8.48
C VAL A 3 11.68 3.72 8.75
N ALA A 4 11.28 4.58 9.69
CA ALA A 4 9.86 4.79 9.99
C ALA A 4 9.16 5.55 8.84
N ILE A 5 9.85 6.55 8.27
CA ILE A 5 9.32 7.34 7.14
C ILE A 5 9.14 6.47 5.90
N SER A 6 10.12 5.62 5.56
CA SER A 6 10.01 4.72 4.41
C SER A 6 8.87 3.72 4.58
N THR A 7 8.74 3.11 5.77
CA THR A 7 7.65 2.17 6.07
C THR A 7 6.27 2.84 5.97
N LEU A 8 6.15 4.08 6.48
CA LEU A 8 4.93 4.88 6.39
C LEU A 8 4.55 5.13 4.93
N LEU A 9 5.48 5.64 4.13
CA LEU A 9 5.27 5.96 2.71
C LEU A 9 4.85 4.73 1.91
N LEU A 10 5.53 3.60 2.11
CA LEU A 10 5.21 2.34 1.45
C LEU A 10 3.80 1.85 1.79
N SER A 11 3.38 1.93 3.06
CA SER A 11 2.01 1.57 3.45
C SER A 11 0.97 2.52 2.83
N TYR A 12 1.30 3.80 2.71
CA TYR A 12 0.40 4.83 2.20
C TYR A 12 0.20 4.72 0.69
N LEU A 13 1.16 4.14 -0.05
CA LEU A 13 0.98 3.80 -1.47
C LEU A 13 -0.19 2.85 -1.72
N VAL A 14 -0.56 2.02 -0.74
CA VAL A 14 -1.71 1.11 -0.83
C VAL A 14 -2.98 1.73 -0.26
N ILE A 15 -2.87 2.46 0.86
CA ILE A 15 -4.03 3.04 1.57
C ILE A 15 -4.77 4.07 0.72
N PHE A 16 -4.06 4.98 0.05
CA PHE A 16 -4.69 6.04 -0.72
C PHE A 16 -5.50 5.57 -1.93
N PRO A 17 -5.01 4.69 -2.84
CA PRO A 17 -5.85 4.21 -3.93
C PRO A 17 -7.04 3.37 -3.42
N THR A 18 -6.89 2.73 -2.26
CA THR A 18 -7.96 1.93 -1.64
C THR A 18 -9.21 2.76 -1.34
N ILE A 19 -9.08 4.07 -1.03
CA ILE A 19 -10.26 4.92 -0.78
C ILE A 19 -11.16 5.04 -2.02
N ILE A 20 -10.56 5.10 -3.21
CA ILE A 20 -11.26 5.20 -4.50
C ILE A 20 -11.91 3.85 -4.80
N VAL A 21 -11.17 2.75 -4.62
CA VAL A 21 -11.68 1.39 -4.83
C VAL A 21 -12.86 1.10 -3.91
N LEU A 22 -12.77 1.43 -2.63
CA LEU A 22 -13.86 1.23 -1.67
C LEU A 22 -15.09 2.08 -2.00
N ARG A 23 -14.90 3.28 -2.57
CA ARG A 23 -16.04 4.12 -3.03
C ARG A 23 -16.70 3.58 -4.28
N LYS A 24 -15.97 2.88 -5.13
CA LYS A 24 -16.52 2.23 -6.33
C LYS A 24 -17.21 0.90 -5.99
N LYS A 25 -16.63 0.11 -5.10
CA LYS A 25 -17.10 -1.25 -4.76
C LYS A 25 -18.21 -1.26 -3.70
N TYR A 26 -18.18 -0.32 -2.76
CA TYR A 26 -19.15 -0.23 -1.66
C TYR A 26 -19.74 1.19 -1.56
N PRO A 27 -20.58 1.59 -2.53
CA PRO A 27 -21.20 2.91 -2.53
C PRO A 27 -22.26 3.07 -1.43
N ASP A 28 -23.00 2.01 -1.10
CA ASP A 28 -24.18 2.06 -0.22
C ASP A 28 -23.86 2.06 1.29
N VAL A 29 -22.58 1.85 1.64
CA VAL A 29 -22.15 1.85 3.05
C VAL A 29 -22.28 3.27 3.63
N PRO A 30 -23.02 3.47 4.73
CA PRO A 30 -23.16 4.78 5.35
C PRO A 30 -21.81 5.24 5.91
N ARG A 31 -21.41 6.48 5.57
CA ARG A 31 -20.11 7.06 5.95
C ARG A 31 -20.35 8.25 6.88
N PRO A 32 -20.02 8.16 8.18
CA PRO A 32 -20.19 9.24 9.15
C PRO A 32 -19.45 10.52 8.74
N PHE A 33 -18.27 10.35 8.11
CA PHE A 33 -17.49 11.45 7.55
C PHE A 33 -17.50 11.42 6.02
N ARG A 34 -17.71 12.59 5.40
CA ARG A 34 -17.61 12.81 3.96
C ARG A 34 -16.72 14.01 3.71
N VAL A 35 -15.81 13.87 2.74
CA VAL A 35 -14.90 14.95 2.36
C VAL A 35 -15.71 16.12 1.80
N PRO A 36 -15.47 17.36 2.27
CA PRO A 36 -16.09 18.54 1.68
C PRO A 36 -15.74 18.62 0.18
N GLY A 37 -16.70 19.00 -0.66
CA GLY A 37 -16.55 18.94 -2.12
C GLY A 37 -16.86 17.57 -2.76
N GLY A 38 -17.40 16.62 -1.99
CA GLY A 38 -17.97 15.38 -2.51
C GLY A 38 -16.94 14.48 -3.20
N ARG A 39 -17.29 13.96 -4.39
CA ARG A 39 -16.40 13.05 -5.15
C ARG A 39 -15.19 13.79 -5.72
N ALA A 40 -15.36 15.02 -6.19
CA ALA A 40 -14.29 15.82 -6.78
C ALA A 40 -13.26 16.22 -5.71
N GLY A 41 -13.72 16.75 -4.57
CA GLY A 41 -12.84 17.09 -3.45
C GLY A 41 -12.01 15.90 -2.97
N LEU A 42 -12.64 14.73 -2.84
CA LEU A 42 -11.93 13.50 -2.52
C LEU A 42 -10.85 13.15 -3.55
N TRP A 43 -11.18 13.18 -4.85
CA TRP A 43 -10.23 12.86 -5.90
C TRP A 43 -9.03 13.81 -5.89
N ILE A 44 -9.26 15.12 -5.75
CA ILE A 44 -8.19 16.12 -5.66
C ILE A 44 -7.30 15.83 -4.46
N CYS A 45 -7.89 15.67 -3.26
CA CYS A 45 -7.13 15.36 -2.06
C CYS A 45 -6.31 14.07 -2.20
N THR A 46 -6.92 13.01 -2.75
CA THR A 46 -6.24 11.73 -2.98
C THR A 46 -5.10 11.88 -3.98
N VAL A 47 -5.29 12.55 -5.11
CA VAL A 47 -4.24 12.72 -6.12
C VAL A 47 -3.08 13.54 -5.56
N VAL A 48 -3.37 14.66 -4.89
CA VAL A 48 -2.35 15.54 -4.31
C VAL A 48 -1.52 14.78 -3.28
N ILE A 49 -2.15 14.11 -2.31
CA ILE A 49 -1.39 13.40 -1.28
C ILE A 49 -0.68 12.17 -1.84
N TYR A 50 -1.28 11.48 -2.83
CA TYR A 50 -0.66 10.33 -3.47
C TYR A 50 0.59 10.74 -4.25
N ALA A 51 0.57 11.89 -4.93
CA ALA A 51 1.75 12.43 -5.60
C ALA A 51 2.89 12.66 -4.61
N TRP A 52 2.61 13.26 -3.45
CA TRP A 52 3.62 13.48 -2.41
C TRP A 52 4.15 12.18 -1.81
N VAL A 53 3.28 11.20 -1.56
CA VAL A 53 3.69 9.88 -1.07
C VAL A 53 4.55 9.16 -2.09
N LEU A 54 4.20 9.22 -3.37
CA LEU A 54 4.95 8.58 -4.44
C LEU A 54 6.33 9.21 -4.61
N LEU A 55 6.41 10.55 -4.55
CA LEU A 55 7.67 11.27 -4.56
C LEU A 55 8.52 10.90 -3.33
N GLY A 56 7.94 10.93 -2.13
CA GLY A 56 8.65 10.56 -0.91
C GLY A 56 9.15 9.13 -0.93
N ALA A 57 8.31 8.18 -1.38
CA ALA A 57 8.69 6.79 -1.52
C ALA A 57 9.82 6.62 -2.53
N TRP A 58 9.78 7.36 -3.65
CA TRP A 58 10.85 7.35 -4.65
C TRP A 58 12.18 7.82 -4.06
N VAL A 59 12.20 8.96 -3.37
CA VAL A 59 13.42 9.50 -2.74
C VAL A 59 13.96 8.58 -1.65
N ALA A 60 13.07 7.92 -0.90
CA ALA A 60 13.46 6.97 0.13
C ALA A 60 14.14 5.71 -0.46
N VAL A 61 13.75 5.28 -1.66
CA VAL A 61 14.34 4.11 -2.33
C VAL A 61 15.56 4.51 -3.16
N PHE A 62 15.54 5.68 -3.80
CA PHE A 62 16.57 6.18 -4.70
C PHE A 62 17.08 7.58 -4.28
N PRO A 63 17.84 7.67 -3.17
CA PRO A 63 18.33 8.96 -2.69
C PRO A 63 19.25 9.65 -3.72
N GLY A 64 19.16 10.97 -3.83
CA GLY A 64 20.00 11.78 -4.72
C GLY A 64 19.57 11.82 -6.19
N THR A 65 18.53 11.07 -6.58
CA THR A 65 18.06 11.07 -7.99
C THR A 65 17.38 12.39 -8.36
N LEU A 66 16.57 12.97 -7.48
CA LEU A 66 15.92 14.26 -7.74
C LEU A 66 16.93 15.41 -7.74
N GLU A 67 17.89 15.39 -6.83
CA GLU A 67 18.93 16.41 -6.70
C GLU A 67 19.78 16.44 -7.97
N THR A 68 20.17 15.27 -8.49
CA THR A 68 20.87 15.16 -9.78
C THR A 68 20.03 15.69 -10.93
N MET A 69 18.72 15.36 -10.98
CA MET A 69 17.80 15.86 -12.02
C MET A 69 17.57 17.37 -11.94
N LEU A 70 17.60 17.95 -10.73
CA LEU A 70 17.46 19.39 -10.48
C LEU A 70 18.79 20.15 -10.60
N GLY A 71 19.89 19.47 -10.94
CA GLY A 71 21.22 20.06 -11.09
C GLY A 71 21.89 20.45 -9.77
N VAL A 72 21.42 19.90 -8.65
CA VAL A 72 22.00 20.11 -7.32
C VAL A 72 23.05 19.04 -7.04
N THR A 73 24.21 19.46 -6.54
CA THR A 73 25.28 18.53 -6.15
C THR A 73 24.83 17.69 -4.96
N TYR A 74 24.77 16.37 -5.15
CA TYR A 74 24.43 15.42 -4.09
C TYR A 74 25.61 14.48 -3.84
N ASP A 75 26.27 14.66 -2.69
CA ASP A 75 27.30 13.73 -2.25
C ASP A 75 26.65 12.57 -1.46
N PHE A 76 26.55 11.42 -2.12
CA PHE A 76 25.92 10.25 -1.53
C PHE A 76 26.77 9.65 -0.41
N HIS A 77 28.09 9.69 -0.55
CA HIS A 77 29.01 9.07 0.39
C HIS A 77 29.09 9.90 1.68
N ASP A 78 29.05 11.22 1.60
CA ASP A 78 29.01 12.08 2.79
C ASP A 78 27.71 11.96 3.59
N VAL A 79 26.57 11.76 2.92
CA VAL A 79 25.26 11.69 3.57
C VAL A 79 25.00 10.31 4.20
N TRP A 80 25.38 9.24 3.50
CA TRP A 80 25.03 7.87 3.90
C TRP A 80 26.22 7.05 4.40
N GLY A 81 27.46 7.51 4.19
CA GLY A 81 28.69 6.81 4.60
C GLY A 81 28.92 5.48 3.87
N VAL A 82 28.20 5.23 2.77
CA VAL A 82 28.27 3.99 1.98
C VAL A 82 28.16 4.29 0.49
N ASP A 83 28.69 3.38 -0.33
CA ASP A 83 28.53 3.46 -1.79
C ASP A 83 27.06 3.30 -2.21
N ARG A 84 26.68 4.01 -3.27
CA ARG A 84 25.33 3.98 -3.86
C ARG A 84 24.86 2.57 -4.19
N GLY A 85 25.73 1.76 -4.81
CA GLY A 85 25.41 0.38 -5.18
C GLY A 85 25.13 -0.53 -3.98
N THR A 86 25.86 -0.33 -2.88
CA THR A 86 25.66 -1.07 -1.62
C THR A 86 24.30 -0.72 -1.03
N PHE A 87 23.97 0.57 -0.92
CA PHE A 87 22.67 1.03 -0.42
C PHE A 87 21.50 0.52 -1.27
N GLU A 88 21.59 0.65 -2.60
CA GLU A 88 20.53 0.24 -3.53
C GLU A 88 20.30 -1.27 -3.43
N THR A 89 21.37 -2.08 -3.35
CA THR A 89 21.27 -3.54 -3.23
C THR A 89 20.55 -3.95 -1.94
N PHE A 90 20.92 -3.38 -0.80
CA PHE A 90 20.27 -3.70 0.48
C PHE A 90 18.83 -3.22 0.53
N THR A 91 18.56 -2.00 0.05
CA THR A 91 17.22 -1.41 0.06
C THR A 91 16.27 -2.19 -0.86
N ILE A 92 16.65 -2.38 -2.12
CA ILE A 92 15.85 -3.14 -3.09
C ILE A 92 15.72 -4.59 -2.64
N GLY A 93 16.80 -5.21 -2.17
CA GLY A 93 16.78 -6.58 -1.65
C GLY A 93 15.78 -6.76 -0.52
N THR A 94 15.78 -5.86 0.47
CA THR A 94 14.83 -5.89 1.58
C THR A 94 13.39 -5.69 1.10
N LEU A 95 13.16 -4.73 0.20
CA LEU A 95 11.83 -4.47 -0.37
C LEU A 95 11.29 -5.67 -1.14
N VAL A 96 12.13 -6.34 -1.94
CA VAL A 96 11.77 -7.56 -2.67
C VAL A 96 11.39 -8.67 -1.70
N VAL A 97 12.17 -8.91 -0.65
CA VAL A 97 11.85 -9.94 0.36
C VAL A 97 10.51 -9.65 1.04
N ILE A 98 10.27 -8.41 1.48
CA ILE A 98 9.01 -8.03 2.12
C ILE A 98 7.84 -8.15 1.13
N ALA A 99 8.01 -7.73 -0.11
CA ALA A 99 6.98 -7.84 -1.15
C ALA A 99 6.63 -9.30 -1.46
N LEU A 100 7.61 -10.18 -1.51
CA LEU A 100 7.41 -11.62 -1.70
C LEU A 100 6.66 -12.24 -0.51
N LEU A 101 7.01 -11.89 0.72
CA LEU A 101 6.30 -12.35 1.92
C LEU A 101 4.84 -11.85 1.92
N ALA A 102 4.62 -10.58 1.60
CA ALA A 102 3.28 -9.99 1.51
C ALA A 102 2.44 -10.67 0.42
N LEU A 103 3.01 -10.91 -0.76
CA LEU A 103 2.35 -11.58 -1.87
C LEU A 103 2.06 -13.05 -1.54
N GLY A 104 3.03 -13.76 -0.95
CA GLY A 104 2.88 -15.14 -0.50
C GLY A 104 1.74 -15.29 0.52
N GLY A 105 1.71 -14.41 1.54
CA GLY A 105 0.63 -14.35 2.51
C GLY A 105 -0.73 -14.05 1.87
N TYR A 106 -0.78 -13.09 0.94
CA TYR A 106 -2.01 -12.74 0.22
C TYR A 106 -2.55 -13.89 -0.64
N LEU A 107 -1.67 -14.60 -1.35
CA LEU A 107 -2.05 -15.75 -2.18
C LEU A 107 -2.50 -16.94 -1.34
N PHE A 108 -1.82 -17.21 -0.23
CA PHE A 108 -2.19 -18.26 0.72
C PHE A 108 -3.59 -18.00 1.31
N GLU A 109 -3.85 -16.77 1.75
CA GLU A 109 -5.16 -16.36 2.28
C GLU A 109 -6.26 -16.43 1.21
N ARG A 110 -5.97 -16.02 -0.02
CA ARG A 110 -6.92 -16.10 -1.13
C ARG A 110 -7.34 -17.54 -1.42
N ASN A 111 -6.41 -18.50 -1.34
CA ASN A 111 -6.72 -19.91 -1.54
C ASN A 111 -7.58 -20.44 -0.38
N ARG A 112 -7.22 -20.13 0.87
CA ARG A 112 -7.99 -20.58 2.05
C ARG A 112 -9.42 -20.04 2.09
N ARG A 113 -9.66 -18.80 1.61
CA ARG A 113 -11.02 -18.24 1.50
C ARG A 113 -11.91 -18.98 0.51
N ARG A 114 -11.36 -19.61 -0.53
CA ARG A 114 -12.14 -20.43 -1.46
C ARG A 114 -12.66 -21.70 -0.78
N ASP A 115 -11.84 -22.29 0.08
CA ASP A 115 -12.17 -23.53 0.78
C ASP A 115 -13.24 -23.32 1.86
N THR A 116 -13.25 -22.15 2.53
CA THR A 116 -14.26 -21.82 3.55
C THR A 116 -15.65 -21.55 2.95
N VAL A 117 -15.73 -20.97 1.75
CA VAL A 117 -17.01 -20.68 1.07
C VAL A 117 -17.68 -21.96 0.54
N ALA A 118 -16.91 -23.04 0.37
CA ALA A 118 -17.43 -24.34 -0.07
C ALA A 118 -18.04 -25.20 1.06
N ARG A 119 -17.97 -24.76 2.32
CA ARG A 119 -18.66 -25.44 3.42
C ARG A 119 -20.08 -24.88 3.53
N PRO A 120 -21.13 -25.72 3.46
CA PRO A 120 -22.49 -25.31 3.84
C PRO A 120 -22.42 -24.62 5.19
N SER A 121 -23.05 -23.46 5.32
CA SER A 121 -23.05 -22.76 6.59
C SER A 121 -23.80 -23.61 7.62
N ALA A 122 -23.40 -23.56 8.89
CA ALA A 122 -24.08 -24.32 9.95
C ALA A 122 -25.60 -23.99 9.99
N LEU A 123 -25.97 -22.79 9.54
CA LEU A 123 -27.35 -22.33 9.38
C LEU A 123 -28.09 -23.09 8.26
N ASP A 124 -27.41 -23.39 7.14
CA ASP A 124 -27.97 -24.21 6.06
C ASP A 124 -28.22 -25.64 6.55
N LEU A 125 -27.31 -26.20 7.34
CA LEU A 125 -27.47 -27.52 7.95
C LEU A 125 -28.58 -27.54 9.02
N GLU A 126 -28.72 -26.51 9.84
CA GLU A 126 -29.82 -26.42 10.83
C GLU A 126 -31.19 -26.28 10.16
N LEU A 127 -31.28 -25.56 9.03
CA LEU A 127 -32.52 -25.45 8.25
C LEU A 127 -32.87 -26.75 7.51
N GLU A 128 -31.87 -27.49 7.05
CA GLU A 128 -32.05 -28.80 6.41
C GLU A 128 -32.48 -29.86 7.44
N LEU A 129 -31.92 -29.85 8.66
CA LEU A 129 -32.31 -30.75 9.75
C LEU A 129 -33.61 -30.36 10.47
N ALA A 130 -34.07 -29.11 10.35
CA ALA A 130 -35.36 -28.67 10.88
C ALA A 130 -36.52 -28.84 9.87
N GLY A 131 -36.20 -29.21 8.63
CA GLY A 131 -37.15 -29.41 7.54
C GLY A 131 -37.61 -30.85 7.30
N ASP A 132 -36.93 -31.84 7.91
CA ASP A 132 -37.27 -33.27 7.94
C ASP A 132 -37.93 -33.67 9.28
#